data_AF-A0A1N6G2V8-F1
#
_entry.id   AF-A0A1N6G2V8-F1
#
_cell.length_a   1.000
_cell.length_b   1.000
_cell.length_c   1.000
_cell.angle_alpha   90.00
_cell.angle_beta   90.00
_cell.angle_gamma   90.00
#
_symmetry.space_group_name_H-M   'P 1'
#
loop_
_entity.id
_entity.type
_entity.pdbx_description
1 polymer ?
#
loop_
_entity_poly.entity_id
_entity_poly.type
_entity_poly.pdbx_seq_one_letter_code
_entity_poly.pdbx_strand_id
1 'polypeptide(L)'
;MGQVKLEIGGRSFMVTCQDGEEAHLGKLAAMVSEKAGEAGDPAGLTESRMLLFTSLLLADELHAQKKAPPPAAPASASSGLADEKTVAALEKLAERAESFANSLEQATDSA
;
A
#
# COMPACT_ATOMS: atom_id res chain seq x y z
N MET A 1 -17.89 -15.13 20.36
CA MET A 1 -17.36 -16.39 19.77
C MET A 1 -18.24 -16.71 18.58
N GLY A 2 -17.82 -16.28 17.39
CA GLY A 2 -18.57 -16.43 16.15
C GLY A 2 -18.08 -17.61 15.31
N GLN A 3 -18.89 -17.99 14.33
CA GLN A 3 -18.47 -18.83 13.22
C GLN A 3 -18.85 -18.13 11.92
N VAL A 4 -17.93 -18.16 10.95
CA VAL A 4 -18.15 -17.64 9.61
C VAL A 4 -18.05 -18.79 8.60
N LYS A 5 -18.99 -18.81 7.66
CA LYS A 5 -18.95 -19.70 6.49
C LYS A 5 -18.16 -18.99 5.39
N LEU A 6 -17.07 -19.61 4.94
CA LEU A 6 -16.22 -19.13 3.86
C LEU A 6 -16.38 -20.03 2.64
N GLU A 7 -16.34 -19.46 1.43
CA GLU A 7 -16.39 -20.21 0.18
C GLU A 7 -15.09 -20.05 -0.60
N ILE A 8 -14.41 -21.16 -0.89
CA ILE A 8 -13.11 -21.19 -1.54
C ILE A 8 -13.12 -22.31 -2.58
N GLY A 9 -12.87 -21.98 -3.85
CA GLY A 9 -12.78 -22.98 -4.93
C GLY A 9 -14.04 -23.84 -5.08
N GLY A 10 -15.22 -23.23 -4.91
CA GLY A 10 -16.52 -23.92 -4.99
C GLY A 10 -16.89 -24.77 -3.77
N ARG A 11 -16.16 -24.64 -2.66
CA ARG A 11 -16.38 -25.42 -1.42
C ARG A 11 -16.57 -24.51 -0.21
N SER A 12 -17.37 -24.99 0.76
CA SER A 12 -17.69 -24.24 1.98
C SER A 12 -16.88 -24.73 3.19
N PHE A 13 -16.32 -23.78 3.93
CA PHE A 13 -15.51 -24.01 5.14
C PHE A 13 -16.11 -23.24 6.32
N MET A 14 -16.21 -23.87 7.49
CA MET A 14 -16.58 -23.16 8.73
C MET A 14 -15.33 -22.83 9.53
N VAL A 15 -15.16 -21.55 9.85
CA VAL A 15 -14.03 -21.04 10.63
C VAL A 15 -14.56 -20.31 11.86
N THR A 16 -13.98 -20.62 13.02
CA THR A 16 -14.24 -19.92 14.27
C THR A 16 -13.51 -18.59 14.28
N CYS A 17 -14.20 -17.49 14.60
CA CYS A 17 -13.61 -16.16 14.61
C CYS A 17 -14.03 -15.36 15.86
N GLN A 18 -13.30 -14.27 16.11
CA GLN A 18 -13.73 -13.29 17.09
C GLN A 18 -14.82 -12.39 16.52
N ASP A 19 -15.59 -11.79 17.42
CA ASP A 19 -16.70 -10.92 17.04
C ASP A 19 -16.12 -9.67 16.34
N GLY A 20 -16.55 -9.39 15.11
CA GLY A 20 -16.06 -8.27 14.28
C GLY A 20 -14.97 -8.64 13.26
N GLU A 21 -14.47 -9.88 13.27
CA GLU A 21 -13.47 -10.36 12.31
C GLU A 21 -14.09 -10.97 11.03
N GLU A 22 -15.41 -11.19 11.01
CA GLU A 22 -16.11 -11.93 9.96
C GLU A 22 -15.90 -11.32 8.57
N ALA A 23 -15.95 -9.99 8.48
CA ALA A 23 -15.75 -9.26 7.23
C ALA A 23 -14.30 -9.35 6.72
N HIS A 24 -13.31 -9.39 7.63
CA HIS A 24 -11.91 -9.56 7.27
C HIS A 24 -11.66 -10.97 6.74
N LEU A 25 -12.16 -11.99 7.44
CA LEU A 25 -12.09 -13.39 7.00
C LEU A 25 -12.78 -13.62 5.65
N GLY A 26 -13.91 -12.95 5.40
CA GLY A 26 -14.59 -12.98 4.10
C GLY A 26 -13.71 -12.43 2.96
N LYS A 27 -13.00 -11.32 3.19
CA LYS A 27 -12.04 -10.76 2.21
C LYS A 27 -10.86 -11.70 1.99
N LEU A 28 -10.30 -12.28 3.05
CA LEU A 28 -9.21 -13.25 2.94
C LEU A 28 -9.66 -14.48 2.13
N ALA A 29 -10.85 -15.01 2.39
CA ALA A 29 -11.39 -16.14 1.64
C ALA A 29 -11.58 -15.83 0.16
N ALA A 30 -12.04 -14.63 -0.19
CA ALA A 30 -12.17 -14.20 -1.58
C ALA A 30 -10.81 -14.20 -2.30
N MET A 31 -9.76 -13.66 -1.67
CA MET A 31 -8.39 -13.69 -2.23
C MET A 31 -7.88 -15.12 -2.43
N VAL A 32 -8.10 -16.01 -1.45
CA VAL A 32 -7.72 -17.42 -1.59
C VAL A 32 -8.52 -18.10 -2.71
N SER A 33 -9.81 -17.76 -2.85
CA SER A 33 -10.66 -18.34 -3.90
C SER A 33 -10.26 -17.87 -5.31
N GLU A 34 -9.86 -16.62 -5.46
CA GLU A 34 -9.31 -16.09 -6.72
C GLU A 34 -8.03 -16.84 -7.09
N LYS A 35 -7.10 -16.97 -6.13
CA LYS A 35 -5.84 -17.69 -6.34
C LYS A 35 -6.05 -19.19 -6.62
N ALA A 36 -7.05 -19.80 -6.00
CA ALA A 36 -7.42 -21.19 -6.27
C ALA A 36 -7.92 -21.40 -7.71
N GLY A 37 -8.56 -20.40 -8.31
CA GLY A 37 -8.95 -20.42 -9.73
C GLY A 37 -7.76 -20.36 -10.68
N GLU A 38 -6.67 -19.67 -10.29
CA GLU A 38 -5.42 -19.63 -11.06
C GLU A 38 -4.62 -20.94 -10.96
N ALA A 39 -4.73 -21.65 -9.83
CA ALA A 39 -3.96 -22.86 -9.54
C ALA A 39 -4.39 -24.10 -10.35
N GLY A 40 -5.47 -24.00 -11.14
CA GLY A 40 -5.92 -25.03 -12.08
C GLY A 40 -7.43 -25.17 -12.13
N ASP A 41 -7.95 -25.86 -13.15
CA ASP A 41 -9.38 -26.13 -13.28
C ASP A 41 -9.87 -26.94 -12.06
N PRO A 42 -10.75 -26.37 -11.21
CA PRO A 42 -11.25 -27.04 -10.01
C PRO A 42 -11.99 -28.35 -10.34
N ALA A 43 -12.35 -28.59 -11.61
CA ALA A 43 -12.99 -29.83 -12.06
C ALA A 43 -12.04 -31.06 -12.07
N GLY A 44 -10.72 -30.86 -12.10
CA GLY A 44 -9.74 -31.97 -12.23
C GLY A 44 -8.97 -32.32 -10.96
N LEU A 45 -8.97 -31.45 -9.95
CA LEU A 45 -8.14 -31.59 -8.75
C LEU A 45 -8.98 -31.93 -7.52
N THR A 46 -8.42 -32.76 -6.62
CA THR A 46 -9.01 -32.92 -5.29
C THR A 46 -8.84 -31.62 -4.50
N GLU A 47 -9.77 -31.36 -3.57
CA GLU A 47 -9.74 -30.19 -2.69
C GLU A 47 -8.38 -29.98 -2.04
N SER A 48 -7.82 -31.03 -1.43
CA SER A 48 -6.54 -30.95 -0.73
C SER A 48 -5.40 -30.57 -1.68
N ARG A 49 -5.43 -31.03 -2.94
CA ARG A 49 -4.42 -30.70 -3.94
C ARG A 49 -4.57 -29.27 -4.46
N MET A 50 -5.81 -28.81 -4.67
CA MET A 50 -6.11 -27.42 -5.02
C MET A 50 -5.62 -26.46 -3.92
N LEU A 51 -5.97 -26.73 -2.66
CA LEU A 51 -5.52 -25.91 -1.52
C LEU A 51 -4.00 -25.97 -1.33
N LEU A 52 -3.36 -27.12 -1.59
CA LEU A 52 -1.90 -27.23 -1.57
C LEU A 52 -1.26 -26.31 -2.62
N PHE A 53 -1.70 -26.36 -3.88
CA PHE A 53 -1.14 -25.47 -4.90
C PHE A 53 -1.42 -23.99 -4.58
N THR A 54 -2.64 -23.67 -4.18
CA THR A 54 -3.02 -22.30 -3.79
C THR A 54 -2.10 -21.78 -2.67
N SER A 55 -1.84 -22.58 -1.64
CA SER A 55 -0.97 -22.19 -0.53
C SER A 55 0.49 -22.02 -0.95
N LEU A 56 1.00 -22.86 -1.86
CA LEU A 56 2.35 -22.69 -2.43
C LEU A 56 2.47 -21.41 -3.28
N LEU A 57 1.46 -21.10 -4.08
CA LEU A 57 1.45 -19.89 -4.90
C LEU A 57 1.42 -18.62 -4.02
N LEU A 58 0.55 -18.58 -3.01
CA LEU A 58 0.51 -17.45 -2.05
C LEU A 58 1.82 -17.33 -1.26
N ALA A 59 2.45 -18.45 -0.90
CA ALA A 59 3.73 -18.45 -0.21
C ALA A 59 4.85 -17.89 -1.11
N ASP A 60 4.85 -18.22 -2.41
CA ASP A 60 5.82 -17.68 -3.37
C ASP A 60 5.66 -16.17 -3.56
N GLU A 61 4.43 -15.66 -3.68
CA GLU A 61 4.16 -14.22 -3.75
C GLU A 61 4.65 -13.48 -2.50
N LEU A 62 4.34 -14.02 -1.32
CA LEU A 62 4.78 -13.46 -0.05
C LEU A 62 6.31 -13.51 0.07
N HIS A 63 6.94 -14.58 -0.41
CA HIS A 63 8.39 -14.71 -0.44
C HIS A 63 9.02 -13.71 -1.43
N ALA A 64 8.43 -13.52 -2.60
CA ALA A 64 8.85 -12.53 -3.58
C ALA A 64 8.74 -11.10 -3.02
N GLN A 65 7.64 -10.76 -2.32
CA GLN A 65 7.48 -9.47 -1.66
C GLN A 65 8.50 -9.22 -0.54
N LYS A 66 8.85 -10.25 0.24
CA LYS A 66 9.89 -10.14 1.27
C LYS A 66 11.30 -10.00 0.69
N LYS A 67 11.54 -10.58 -0.48
CA LYS A 67 12.83 -10.53 -1.18
C LYS A 67 12.97 -9.33 -2.10
N ALA A 68 11.84 -8.70 -2.48
CA ALA A 68 11.86 -7.44 -3.18
C ALA A 68 12.74 -6.47 -2.37
N PRO A 69 13.76 -5.85 -3.00
CA PRO A 69 14.45 -4.74 -2.36
C PRO A 69 13.39 -3.78 -1.83
N PRO A 70 13.60 -3.10 -0.69
CA PRO A 70 12.73 -1.97 -0.34
C PRO A 70 12.57 -1.14 -1.61
N PRO A 71 11.33 -0.75 -1.99
CA PRO A 71 11.11 0.00 -3.21
C PRO A 71 12.19 1.05 -3.24
N ALA A 72 13.05 1.02 -4.27
CA ALA A 72 14.15 1.95 -4.37
C ALA A 72 13.52 3.30 -4.06
N ALA A 73 13.88 3.85 -2.90
CA ALA A 73 13.30 5.11 -2.46
C ALA A 73 13.38 6.01 -3.69
N PRO A 74 12.32 6.76 -4.06
CA PRO A 74 12.48 7.74 -5.11
C PRO A 74 13.77 8.48 -4.78
N ALA A 75 14.75 8.39 -5.68
CA ALA A 75 15.98 9.14 -5.52
C ALA A 75 15.52 10.58 -5.24
N SER A 76 15.95 11.12 -4.10
CA SER A 76 15.50 12.36 -3.46
C SER A 76 14.44 12.23 -2.35
N ALA A 77 14.87 11.61 -1.25
CA ALA A 77 14.69 12.25 0.06
C ALA A 77 15.99 12.11 0.87
N SER A 78 17.12 12.46 0.26
CA SER A 78 18.27 12.90 1.04
C SER A 78 17.90 14.21 1.70
N SER A 79 17.48 14.12 2.97
CA SER A 79 17.61 15.21 3.93
C SER A 79 19.09 15.49 4.23
N GLY A 80 19.86 15.81 3.20
CA GLY A 80 21.31 15.97 3.27
C GLY A 80 21.81 16.85 2.14
N LEU A 81 22.11 18.10 2.50
CA LEU A 81 22.54 19.24 1.69
C LEU A 81 21.48 19.79 0.74
N ALA A 82 21.13 21.06 0.97
CA ALA A 82 20.23 21.84 0.16
C ALA A 82 20.62 21.76 -1.32
N ASP A 83 19.67 21.35 -2.14
CA ASP A 83 19.78 21.39 -3.60
C ASP A 83 20.04 22.85 -4.02
N GLU A 84 21.02 23.12 -4.87
CA GLU A 84 21.39 24.48 -5.35
C GLU A 84 20.16 25.28 -5.81
N LYS A 85 19.19 24.57 -6.41
CA LYS A 85 17.92 25.14 -6.86
C LYS A 85 17.01 25.59 -5.71
N THR A 86 17.07 24.92 -4.56
CA THR A 86 16.30 25.30 -3.36
C THR A 86 16.90 26.51 -2.67
N VAL A 87 18.24 26.62 -2.62
CA VAL A 87 18.92 27.82 -2.12
C VAL A 87 18.59 29.02 -3.00
N ALA A 88 18.72 28.89 -4.32
CA ALA A 88 18.36 29.94 -5.26
C ALA A 88 16.85 30.32 -5.23
N ALA A 89 15.96 29.37 -4.92
CA ALA A 89 14.54 29.64 -4.74
C ALA A 89 14.25 30.40 -3.43
N LEU A 90 14.97 30.07 -2.36
CA LEU A 90 14.85 30.76 -1.07
C LEU A 90 15.38 32.20 -1.15
N GLU A 91 16.48 32.44 -1.86
CA GLU A 91 17.02 33.80 -2.09
C GLU A 91 16.00 34.68 -2.84
N LYS A 92 15.42 34.18 -3.93
CA LYS A 92 14.38 34.91 -4.69
C LYS A 92 13.12 35.19 -3.86
N LEU A 93 12.80 34.30 -2.92
CA LEU A 93 11.67 34.51 -2.01
C LEU A 93 11.99 35.60 -0.98
N ALA A 94 13.22 35.64 -0.46
CA ALA A 94 13.69 36.68 0.43
C ALA A 94 13.68 38.07 -0.24
N GLU A 95 14.19 38.19 -1.47
CA GLU A 95 14.13 39.44 -2.25
C GLU A 95 12.68 39.94 -2.46
N ARG A 96 11.74 39.01 -2.69
CA ARG A 96 10.32 39.35 -2.79
C ARG A 96 9.71 39.81 -1.46
N ALA A 97 10.11 39.20 -0.35
CA ALA A 97 9.66 39.61 0.97
C ALA A 97 10.18 41.01 1.34
N GLU A 98 11.44 41.32 1.03
CA GLU A 98 12.03 42.64 1.24
C GLU A 98 11.37 43.71 0.36
N SER A 99 11.16 43.44 -0.93
CA SER A 99 10.48 44.38 -1.83
C SER A 99 9.02 44.64 -1.42
N PHE A 100 8.33 43.62 -0.89
CA PHE A 100 6.98 43.79 -0.35
C PHE A 100 6.99 44.61 0.94
N ALA A 101 7.93 44.36 1.86
CA ALA A 101 8.08 45.15 3.08
C ALA A 101 8.36 46.64 2.74
N ASN A 102 9.31 46.92 1.84
CA ASN A 102 9.60 48.28 1.38
C ASN A 102 8.38 48.95 0.73
N SER A 103 7.59 48.19 -0.04
CA SER A 103 6.35 48.72 -0.62
C SER A 103 5.31 49.08 0.43
N LEU A 104 5.22 48.33 1.53
CA LEU A 104 4.30 48.64 2.63
C LEU A 104 4.79 49.86 3.43
N GLU A 105 6.08 49.94 3.72
CA GLU A 105 6.67 51.09 4.42
C GLU A 105 6.47 52.39 3.64
N GLN A 106 6.72 52.38 2.32
CA GLN A 106 6.48 53.54 1.46
C GLN A 106 5.00 53.92 1.38
N ALA A 107 4.08 52.95 1.42
CA ALA A 107 2.64 53.21 1.44
C ALA A 107 2.18 53.80 2.78
N THR A 108 2.82 53.44 3.89
CA THR A 108 2.52 54.00 5.22
C THR A 108 3.17 55.36 5.50
N ASP A 109 4.31 55.69 4.88
CA ASP A 109 4.99 56.98 5.05
C ASP A 109 4.44 58.07 4.09
N SER A 110 3.66 57.66 3.09
CA SER A 110 2.99 58.55 2.12
C SER A 110 1.54 58.92 2.51
N ALA A 111 1.08 58.53 3.70
CA ALA A 111 -0.27 58.77 4.24
C ALA A 111 -0.21 59.69 5.47
#